data_AF-A0A4Q3VKQ8-F1
#
_entry.id   AF-A0A4Q3VKQ8-F1
#
_cell.length_a   1.000
_cell.length_b   1.000
_cell.length_c   1.000
_cell.angle_alpha   90.00
_cell.angle_beta   90.00
_cell.angle_gamma   90.00
#
_symmetry.space_group_name_H-M   'P 1'
#
loop_
_entity.id
_entity.type
_entity.pdbx_description
1 polymer ?
#
loop_
_entity_poly.entity_id
_entity_poly.type
_entity_poly.pdbx_seq_one_letter_code
_entity_poly.pdbx_strand_id
1 'polypeptide(L)'
;VAERGAQLWLDGWAPLLIFSGGLGVITRNLWTEPEADQFAEIARNMGVPDEAMLIENQSTNTGENVLFTQQRLAERNLDPTRFLLVQKPYMERRSYATFRKVWPQKQVRVTSPQASYEEYLETYSNPELSPEQVIHIMVGDLQRIREYPQKGFQIQQEIPQDVWDAYEALVAAGYDQHLIKA
;
A
#
# COMPACT_ATOMS: atom_id res chain seq x y z
N VAL A 1 8.17 -3.79 2.68
CA VAL A 1 6.74 -4.21 2.81
C VAL A 1 6.64 -5.73 2.89
N ALA A 2 7.16 -6.48 1.90
CA ALA A 2 7.17 -7.93 1.91
C ALA A 2 7.73 -8.53 3.21
N GLU A 3 8.90 -8.05 3.66
CA GLU A 3 9.53 -8.52 4.90
C GLU A 3 8.64 -8.36 6.12
N ARG A 4 7.96 -7.21 6.25
CA ARG A 4 7.02 -6.97 7.34
C ARG A 4 5.82 -7.93 7.27
N GLY A 5 5.31 -8.20 6.06
CA GLY A 5 4.23 -9.18 5.85
C GLY A 5 4.65 -10.59 6.23
N ALA A 6 5.83 -11.02 5.78
CA ALA A 6 6.40 -12.32 6.11
C ALA A 6 6.66 -12.46 7.62
N GLN A 7 7.26 -11.45 8.26
CA GLN A 7 7.48 -11.44 9.72
C GLN A 7 6.18 -11.61 10.50
N LEU A 8 5.12 -10.87 10.14
CA LEU A 8 3.82 -10.99 10.80
C LEU A 8 3.21 -12.38 10.62
N TRP A 9 3.40 -13.02 9.47
CA TRP A 9 2.95 -14.40 9.27
C TRP A 9 3.75 -15.38 10.14
N LEU A 10 5.08 -15.25 10.17
CA LEU A 10 5.98 -16.07 10.99
C LEU A 10 5.71 -15.92 12.49
N ASP A 11 5.32 -14.73 12.91
CA ASP A 11 4.88 -14.41 14.28
C ASP A 11 3.47 -14.94 14.60
N GLY A 12 2.77 -15.56 13.64
CA GLY A 12 1.47 -16.21 13.84
C GLY A 12 0.25 -15.29 13.81
N TRP A 13 0.36 -14.07 13.24
CA TRP A 13 -0.76 -13.12 13.22
C TRP A 13 -1.91 -13.52 12.29
N ALA A 14 -1.63 -14.30 11.25
CA ALA A 14 -2.62 -14.74 10.28
C ALA A 14 -2.21 -16.09 9.65
N PRO A 15 -3.17 -16.94 9.27
CA PRO A 15 -2.88 -18.22 8.61
C PRO A 15 -2.55 -18.08 7.12
N LEU A 16 -2.86 -16.94 6.50
CA LEU A 16 -2.72 -16.69 5.07
C LEU A 16 -2.03 -15.34 4.84
N LEU A 17 -1.01 -15.32 3.99
CA LEU A 17 -0.32 -14.12 3.53
C LEU A 17 -0.71 -13.84 2.08
N ILE A 18 -1.20 -12.64 1.79
CA ILE A 18 -1.65 -12.25 0.45
C ILE A 18 -0.77 -11.14 -0.09
N PHE A 19 -0.19 -11.37 -1.27
CA PHE A 19 0.50 -10.33 -2.03
C PHE A 19 -0.39 -9.87 -3.18
N SER A 20 -0.67 -8.57 -3.22
CA SER A 20 -1.50 -7.94 -4.23
C SER A 20 -0.82 -6.71 -4.80
N GLY A 21 -0.51 -6.75 -6.10
CA GLY A 21 0.26 -5.74 -6.80
C GLY A 21 0.79 -6.26 -8.15
N GLY A 22 0.31 -5.67 -9.24
CA GLY A 22 0.88 -5.80 -10.57
C GLY A 22 2.02 -4.80 -10.82
N LEU A 23 2.04 -4.19 -12.01
CA LEU A 23 2.91 -3.07 -12.35
C LEU A 23 2.14 -1.76 -12.25
N GLY A 24 2.35 -1.01 -11.17
CA GLY A 24 1.67 0.26 -10.90
C GLY A 24 2.17 1.42 -11.76
N VAL A 25 1.55 2.60 -11.63
CA VAL A 25 1.99 3.82 -12.35
C VAL A 25 3.43 4.20 -12.01
N ILE A 26 3.82 4.04 -10.74
CA ILE A 26 5.18 4.34 -10.26
C ILE A 26 6.14 3.20 -10.61
N THR A 27 5.70 1.95 -10.45
CA THR A 27 6.57 0.77 -10.58
C THR A 27 6.74 0.27 -12.02
N ARG A 28 5.87 0.64 -12.97
CA ARG A 28 6.03 0.29 -14.40
C ARG A 28 7.35 0.74 -15.03
N ASN A 29 7.92 1.84 -14.53
CA ASN A 29 9.20 2.37 -15.03
C ASN A 29 10.41 1.89 -14.22
N LEU A 30 10.18 1.27 -13.07
CA LEU A 30 11.23 0.82 -12.17
C LEU A 30 11.43 -0.70 -12.26
N TRP A 31 10.34 -1.46 -12.41
CA TRP A 31 10.31 -2.91 -12.20
C TRP A 31 9.86 -3.62 -13.49
N THR A 32 10.54 -4.72 -13.83
CA THR A 32 10.18 -5.58 -14.98
C THR A 32 9.22 -6.71 -14.60
N GLU A 33 9.06 -6.98 -13.30
CA GLU A 33 8.21 -8.03 -12.75
C GLU A 33 7.16 -7.43 -11.79
N PRO A 34 5.93 -7.97 -11.75
CA PRO A 34 4.88 -7.52 -10.83
C PRO A 34 5.33 -7.46 -9.37
N GLU A 35 4.83 -6.45 -8.64
CA GLU A 35 5.20 -6.26 -7.23
C GLU A 35 4.92 -7.50 -6.36
N ALA A 36 3.78 -8.15 -6.60
CA ALA A 36 3.34 -9.29 -5.81
C ALA A 36 4.26 -10.52 -5.97
N ASP A 37 4.82 -10.73 -7.16
CA ASP A 37 5.73 -11.86 -7.42
C ASP A 37 7.07 -11.66 -6.70
N GLN A 38 7.63 -10.44 -6.77
CA GLN A 38 8.84 -10.08 -6.03
C GLN A 38 8.64 -10.17 -4.50
N PHE A 39 7.48 -9.73 -4.01
CA PHE A 39 7.17 -9.81 -2.59
C PHE A 39 7.00 -11.25 -2.10
N ALA A 40 6.40 -12.12 -2.92
CA ALA A 40 6.31 -13.54 -2.62
C ALA A 40 7.69 -14.19 -2.51
N GLU A 41 8.63 -13.82 -3.39
CA GLU A 41 9.99 -14.36 -3.34
C GLU A 41 10.74 -13.95 -2.07
N ILE A 42 10.60 -12.70 -1.62
CA ILE A 42 11.14 -12.26 -0.33
C ILE A 42 10.56 -13.10 0.81
N ALA A 43 9.25 -13.37 0.80
CA ALA A 43 8.60 -14.17 1.84
C ALA A 43 9.05 -15.63 1.85
N ARG A 44 9.26 -16.25 0.67
CA ARG A 44 9.85 -17.59 0.56
C ARG A 44 11.23 -17.65 1.20
N ASN A 45 12.08 -16.67 0.87
CA ASN A 45 13.43 -16.59 1.41
C ASN A 45 13.45 -16.40 2.94
N MET A 46 12.39 -15.85 3.51
CA MET A 46 12.19 -15.75 4.96
C MET A 46 11.56 -17.00 5.59
N GLY A 47 11.20 -18.01 4.80
CA GLY A 47 10.65 -19.29 5.27
C GLY A 47 9.13 -19.40 5.27
N VAL A 48 8.40 -18.48 4.62
CA VAL A 48 6.95 -18.62 4.41
C VAL A 48 6.70 -19.64 3.29
N PRO A 49 5.93 -20.71 3.53
CA PRO A 49 5.68 -21.74 2.52
C PRO A 49 4.63 -21.30 1.49
N ASP A 50 4.71 -21.81 0.26
CA ASP A 50 3.84 -21.40 -0.86
C ASP A 50 2.35 -21.65 -0.59
N GLU A 51 2.01 -22.72 0.12
CA GLU A 51 0.63 -23.04 0.50
C GLU A 51 -0.01 -22.02 1.45
N ALA A 52 0.81 -21.25 2.18
CA ALA A 52 0.36 -20.18 3.04
C ALA A 52 0.23 -18.83 2.30
N MET A 53 0.56 -18.79 1.01
CA MET A 53 0.56 -17.58 0.21
C MET A 53 -0.53 -17.58 -0.87
N LEU A 54 -1.07 -16.39 -1.10
CA LEU A 54 -1.90 -16.09 -2.26
C LEU A 54 -1.29 -14.90 -3.01
N ILE A 55 -1.08 -15.07 -4.31
CA ILE A 55 -0.49 -14.05 -5.18
C ILE A 55 -1.56 -13.52 -6.13
N GLU A 56 -1.70 -12.20 -6.17
CA GLU A 56 -2.53 -11.44 -7.09
C GLU A 56 -1.62 -10.38 -7.75
N ASN A 57 -1.27 -10.58 -9.02
CA ASN A 57 -0.24 -9.80 -9.72
C ASN A 57 -0.77 -9.01 -10.92
N GLN A 58 -2.08 -8.74 -10.96
CA GLN A 58 -2.77 -8.10 -12.08
C GLN A 58 -3.20 -6.66 -11.78
N SER A 59 -3.30 -6.29 -10.49
CA SER A 59 -3.75 -4.97 -10.08
C SER A 59 -2.76 -3.85 -10.45
N THR A 60 -3.28 -2.68 -10.80
CA THR A 60 -2.46 -1.52 -11.20
C THR A 60 -2.60 -0.33 -10.24
N ASN A 61 -3.50 -0.42 -9.27
CA ASN A 61 -3.77 0.60 -8.27
C ASN A 61 -4.36 0.01 -6.98
N THR A 62 -4.37 0.80 -5.91
CA THR A 62 -4.81 0.34 -4.57
C THR A 62 -6.27 -0.12 -4.53
N GLY A 63 -7.15 0.40 -5.38
CA GLY A 63 -8.55 -0.06 -5.46
C GLY A 63 -8.64 -1.46 -6.07
N GLU A 64 -7.95 -1.66 -7.19
CA GLU A 64 -7.82 -2.96 -7.85
C GLU A 64 -7.17 -3.99 -6.94
N ASN A 65 -6.17 -3.63 -6.13
CA ASN A 65 -5.56 -4.55 -5.18
C ASN A 65 -6.62 -5.22 -4.29
N VAL A 66 -7.56 -4.42 -3.77
CA VAL A 66 -8.63 -4.94 -2.89
C VAL A 66 -9.65 -5.75 -3.69
N LEU A 67 -10.07 -5.25 -4.86
CA LEU A 67 -11.05 -5.93 -5.72
C LEU A 67 -10.56 -7.29 -6.22
N PHE A 68 -9.31 -7.35 -6.70
CA PHE A 68 -8.74 -8.58 -7.25
C PHE A 68 -8.39 -9.55 -6.12
N THR A 69 -7.94 -9.07 -4.96
CA THR A 69 -7.81 -9.91 -3.76
C THR A 69 -9.13 -10.56 -3.37
N GLN A 70 -10.24 -9.81 -3.40
CA GLN A 70 -11.58 -10.35 -3.14
C GLN A 70 -11.95 -11.47 -4.13
N GLN A 71 -11.69 -11.26 -5.43
CA GLN A 71 -11.94 -12.27 -6.46
C GLN A 71 -11.11 -13.54 -6.23
N ARG A 72 -9.81 -13.40 -5.96
CA ARG A 72 -8.91 -14.53 -5.70
C ARG A 72 -9.28 -15.34 -4.47
N LEU A 73 -9.78 -14.68 -3.43
CA LEU A 73 -10.31 -15.35 -2.24
C LEU A 73 -11.59 -16.14 -2.57
N ALA A 74 -12.51 -15.55 -3.33
CA ALA A 74 -13.73 -16.21 -3.76
C ALA A 74 -13.45 -17.45 -4.65
N GLU A 75 -12.50 -17.36 -5.58
CA GLU A 75 -12.05 -18.48 -6.42
C GLU A 75 -11.55 -19.67 -5.61
N ARG A 76 -10.96 -19.42 -4.44
CA ARG A 76 -10.49 -20.46 -3.51
C ARG A 76 -11.52 -20.85 -2.45
N ASN A 77 -12.75 -20.34 -2.53
CA ASN A 77 -13.81 -20.53 -1.52
C ASN A 77 -13.38 -20.09 -0.11
N LEU A 78 -12.56 -19.03 -0.01
CA LEU A 78 -12.10 -18.44 1.25
C LEU A 78 -12.90 -17.18 1.55
N ASP A 79 -13.38 -17.05 2.79
CA ASP A 79 -14.12 -15.86 3.25
C ASP A 79 -13.57 -15.29 4.58
N PRO A 80 -12.30 -14.84 4.62
CA PRO A 80 -11.75 -14.22 5.82
C PRO A 80 -12.56 -12.97 6.21
N THR A 81 -12.77 -12.77 7.51
CA THR A 81 -13.56 -11.64 8.05
C THR A 81 -12.70 -10.48 8.56
N ARG A 82 -11.40 -10.73 8.75
CA ARG A 82 -10.41 -9.80 9.33
C ARG A 82 -9.17 -9.76 8.46
N PHE A 83 -8.67 -8.56 8.22
CA PHE A 83 -7.51 -8.29 7.39
C PHE A 83 -6.51 -7.40 8.13
N LEU A 84 -5.23 -7.69 7.93
CA LEU A 84 -4.13 -6.81 8.30
C LEU A 84 -3.43 -6.38 7.00
N LEU A 85 -3.60 -5.12 6.61
CA LEU A 85 -2.94 -4.58 5.42
C LEU A 85 -1.53 -4.13 5.79
N VAL A 86 -0.55 -4.60 5.04
CA VAL A 86 0.85 -4.18 5.18
C VAL A 86 1.21 -3.28 4.01
N GLN A 87 1.58 -2.04 4.29
CA GLN A 87 1.89 -1.05 3.26
C GLN A 87 3.12 -0.20 3.60
N LYS A 88 3.53 0.67 2.65
CA LYS A 88 4.53 1.71 2.94
C LYS A 88 3.96 2.65 4.02
N PRO A 89 4.77 3.20 4.95
CA PRO A 89 4.26 4.02 6.05
C PRO A 89 3.36 5.17 5.58
N TYR A 90 3.77 5.90 4.53
CA TYR A 90 2.99 7.00 3.97
C TYR A 90 1.71 6.57 3.22
N MET A 91 1.53 5.27 2.96
CA MET A 91 0.35 4.71 2.28
C MET A 91 -0.68 4.09 3.21
N GLU A 92 -0.43 3.98 4.52
CA GLU A 92 -1.34 3.31 5.46
C GLU A 92 -2.76 3.90 5.44
N ARG A 93 -2.89 5.22 5.62
CA ARG A 93 -4.19 5.91 5.64
C ARG A 93 -4.95 5.76 4.33
N ARG A 94 -4.26 5.93 3.19
CA ARG A 94 -4.86 5.76 1.86
C ARG A 94 -5.34 4.33 1.64
N SER A 95 -4.56 3.35 2.08
CA SER A 95 -4.90 1.93 1.93
C SER A 95 -6.08 1.54 2.81
N TYR A 96 -6.10 2.01 4.06
CA TYR A 96 -7.25 1.86 4.95
C TYR A 96 -8.52 2.45 4.34
N ALA A 97 -8.46 3.71 3.89
CA ALA A 97 -9.61 4.41 3.35
C ALA A 97 -10.14 3.78 2.06
N THR A 98 -9.24 3.28 1.21
CA THR A 98 -9.59 2.53 0.00
C THR A 98 -10.24 1.19 0.34
N PHE A 99 -9.63 0.40 1.24
CA PHE A 99 -10.17 -0.91 1.65
C PHE A 99 -11.57 -0.77 2.25
N ARG A 100 -11.77 0.19 3.16
CA ARG A 100 -13.09 0.43 3.78
C ARG A 100 -14.14 0.89 2.78
N LYS A 101 -13.74 1.51 1.67
CA LYS A 101 -14.66 1.90 0.59
C LYS A 101 -15.05 0.71 -0.28
N VAL A 102 -14.06 -0.11 -0.66
CA VAL A 102 -14.24 -1.25 -1.57
C VAL A 102 -14.89 -2.43 -0.87
N TRP A 103 -14.47 -2.75 0.35
CA TRP A 103 -14.92 -3.94 1.10
C TRP A 103 -15.41 -3.60 2.52
N PRO A 104 -16.48 -2.79 2.67
CA PRO A 104 -16.92 -2.24 3.94
C PRO A 104 -17.36 -3.27 4.98
N GLN A 105 -17.74 -4.48 4.56
CA GLN A 105 -18.22 -5.56 5.42
C GLN A 105 -17.09 -6.27 6.19
N LYS A 106 -15.83 -6.07 5.80
CA LYS A 106 -14.68 -6.73 6.43
C LYS A 106 -13.99 -5.84 7.44
N GLN A 107 -13.48 -6.44 8.50
CA GLN A 107 -12.69 -5.73 9.49
C GLN A 107 -11.27 -5.59 8.99
N VAL A 108 -10.67 -4.42 9.16
CA VAL A 108 -9.33 -4.14 8.67
C VAL A 108 -8.52 -3.34 9.67
N ARG A 109 -7.26 -3.70 9.80
CA ARG A 109 -6.20 -2.90 10.42
C ARG A 109 -5.09 -2.69 9.41
N VAL A 110 -4.27 -1.68 9.64
CA VAL A 110 -3.11 -1.36 8.79
C VAL A 110 -1.84 -1.37 9.64
N THR A 111 -0.73 -1.69 9.00
CA THR A 111 0.62 -1.60 9.57
C THR A 111 1.62 -1.42 8.43
N SER A 112 2.82 -0.98 8.77
CA SER A 112 3.94 -0.82 7.87
C SER A 112 5.20 -1.46 8.47
N PRO A 113 6.32 -1.49 7.73
CA PRO A 113 7.63 -1.61 8.37
C PRO A 113 7.72 -0.63 9.55
N GLN A 114 8.22 -1.13 10.68
CA GLN A 114 8.35 -0.35 11.92
C GLN A 114 9.69 0.37 11.87
N ALA A 115 9.71 1.52 11.21
CA ALA A 115 10.90 2.30 10.93
C ALA A 115 10.61 3.79 11.14
N SER A 116 11.63 4.55 11.53
CA SER A 116 11.59 6.01 11.48
C SER A 116 11.52 6.51 10.03
N TYR A 117 11.32 7.82 9.85
CA TYR A 117 11.32 8.41 8.51
C TYR A 117 12.70 8.27 7.85
N GLU A 118 13.75 8.57 8.61
CA GLU A 118 15.14 8.48 8.19
C GLU A 118 15.50 7.02 7.84
N GLU A 119 15.18 6.07 8.71
CA GLU A 119 15.39 4.64 8.45
C GLU A 119 14.62 4.17 7.20
N TYR A 120 13.40 4.67 7.01
CA TYR A 120 12.62 4.33 5.82
C TYR A 120 13.31 4.79 4.54
N LEU A 121 13.84 6.02 4.51
CA LEU A 121 14.54 6.57 3.35
C LEU A 121 15.91 5.93 3.09
N GLU A 122 16.60 5.50 4.14
CA GLU A 122 17.93 4.90 4.01
C GLU A 122 17.84 3.42 3.64
N THR A 123 16.86 2.69 4.19
CA THR A 123 16.84 1.23 4.18
C THR A 123 15.70 0.62 3.36
N TYR A 124 14.53 1.28 3.32
CA TYR A 124 13.30 0.66 2.84
C TYR A 124 12.72 1.28 1.57
N SER A 125 13.09 2.50 1.20
CA SER A 125 12.78 3.03 -0.12
C SER A 125 13.55 2.25 -1.19
N ASN A 126 12.98 2.18 -2.40
CA ASN A 126 13.72 1.68 -3.55
C ASN A 126 15.03 2.51 -3.64
N PRO A 127 16.22 1.88 -3.73
CA PRO A 127 17.50 2.59 -3.86
C PRO A 127 17.55 3.60 -5.01
N GLU A 128 16.67 3.45 -6.01
CA GLU A 128 16.53 4.38 -7.13
C GLU A 128 15.69 5.63 -6.80
N LEU A 129 14.99 5.66 -5.66
CA LEU A 129 14.19 6.80 -5.21
C LEU A 129 15.00 7.69 -4.26
N SER A 130 15.19 8.95 -4.65
CA SER A 130 15.75 9.97 -3.77
C SER A 130 14.75 10.36 -2.66
N PRO A 131 15.23 10.92 -1.53
CA PRO A 131 14.36 11.50 -0.50
C PRO A 131 13.36 12.51 -1.06
N GLU A 132 13.79 13.36 -1.98
CA GLU A 132 12.94 14.34 -2.68
C GLU A 132 11.79 13.65 -3.44
N GLN A 133 12.08 12.59 -4.20
CA GLN A 133 11.05 11.82 -4.91
C GLN A 133 10.04 11.21 -3.94
N VAL A 134 10.48 10.73 -2.77
CA VAL A 134 9.56 10.23 -1.73
C VAL A 134 8.64 11.34 -1.23
N ILE A 135 9.16 12.56 -1.02
CA ILE A 135 8.34 13.72 -0.61
C ILE A 135 7.28 14.03 -1.67
N HIS A 136 7.65 14.08 -2.95
CA HIS A 136 6.67 14.28 -4.03
C HIS A 136 5.54 13.23 -3.97
N ILE A 137 5.88 11.95 -3.74
CA ILE A 137 4.90 10.87 -3.61
C ILE A 137 3.98 11.09 -2.40
N MET A 138 4.55 11.42 -1.24
CA MET A 138 3.81 11.68 0.00
C MET A 138 2.80 12.83 -0.16
N VAL A 139 3.24 13.93 -0.79
CA VAL A 139 2.38 15.09 -1.08
C VAL A 139 1.23 14.69 -2.00
N GLY A 140 1.52 13.96 -3.08
CA GLY A 140 0.48 13.43 -3.97
C GLY A 140 -0.51 12.50 -3.26
N ASP A 141 -0.03 11.63 -2.36
CA ASP A 141 -0.88 10.71 -1.62
C ASP A 141 -1.79 11.41 -0.60
N LEU A 142 -1.31 12.46 0.07
CA LEU A 142 -2.14 13.26 0.95
C LEU A 142 -3.25 14.00 0.19
N GLN A 143 -2.95 14.54 -1.00
CA GLN A 143 -3.99 15.11 -1.87
C GLN A 143 -5.06 14.07 -2.23
N ARG A 144 -4.66 12.83 -2.56
CA ARG A 144 -5.62 11.75 -2.86
C ARG A 144 -6.50 11.42 -1.68
N ILE A 145 -5.99 11.42 -0.46
CA ILE A 145 -6.81 11.20 0.76
C ILE A 145 -7.92 12.26 0.87
N ARG A 146 -7.66 13.51 0.45
CA ARG A 146 -8.67 14.58 0.44
C ARG A 146 -9.66 14.46 -0.72
N GLU A 147 -9.18 14.22 -1.94
CA GLU A 147 -9.98 14.36 -3.17
C GLU A 147 -10.69 13.06 -3.59
N TYR A 148 -10.10 11.88 -3.34
CA TYR A 148 -10.67 10.60 -3.80
C TYR A 148 -12.00 10.20 -3.16
N PRO A 149 -12.36 10.61 -1.93
CA PRO A 149 -13.70 10.37 -1.39
C PRO A 149 -14.81 10.94 -2.29
N GLN A 150 -14.60 12.13 -2.86
CA GLN A 150 -15.57 12.77 -3.76
C GLN A 150 -15.74 11.99 -5.08
N LYS A 151 -14.69 11.28 -5.50
CA LYS A 151 -14.70 10.40 -6.67
C LYS A 151 -15.21 8.99 -6.37
N GLY A 152 -15.53 8.69 -5.11
CA GLY A 152 -16.01 7.37 -4.69
C GLY A 152 -14.93 6.29 -4.58
N PHE A 153 -13.64 6.65 -4.59
CA PHE A 153 -12.55 5.66 -4.48
C PHE A 153 -12.12 5.37 -3.04
N GLN A 154 -12.41 6.26 -2.10
CA GLN A 154 -12.05 6.14 -0.68
C GLN A 154 -13.23 6.54 0.21
N ILE A 155 -13.20 6.13 1.49
CA ILE A 155 -14.02 6.79 2.51
C ILE A 155 -13.36 8.13 2.90
N GLN A 156 -14.14 9.08 3.40
CA GLN A 156 -13.59 10.33 3.91
C GLN A 156 -12.66 10.06 5.10
N GLN A 157 -11.56 10.81 5.16
CA GLN A 157 -10.63 10.82 6.29
C GLN A 157 -10.54 12.24 6.83
N GLU A 158 -10.47 12.37 8.15
CA GLU A 158 -10.13 13.64 8.78
C GLU A 158 -8.65 13.94 8.54
N ILE A 159 -8.38 15.13 8.01
CA ILE A 159 -7.04 15.66 7.81
C ILE A 159 -6.93 16.87 8.75
N PRO A 160 -6.08 16.78 9.80
CA PRO A 160 -5.81 17.90 10.68
C PRO A 160 -5.31 19.13 9.92
N GLN A 161 -5.65 20.33 10.40
CA GLN A 161 -5.34 21.57 9.69
C GLN A 161 -3.84 21.78 9.51
N ASP A 162 -3.05 21.50 10.55
CA ASP A 162 -1.59 21.58 10.52
C ASP A 162 -0.95 20.64 9.48
N VAL A 163 -1.53 19.44 9.29
CA VAL A 163 -1.12 18.50 8.24
C VAL A 163 -1.43 19.05 6.85
N TRP A 164 -2.58 19.71 6.68
CA TRP A 164 -2.93 20.34 5.40
C TRP A 164 -2.10 21.59 5.11
N ASP A 165 -1.79 22.40 6.12
CA ASP A 165 -0.91 23.56 5.99
C ASP A 165 0.51 23.13 5.57
N ALA A 166 1.02 22.02 6.13
CA ALA A 166 2.30 21.43 5.72
C ALA A 166 2.27 20.93 4.27
N TYR A 167 1.16 20.34 3.82
CA TYR A 167 0.95 19.99 2.42
C TYR A 167 1.03 21.22 1.51
N GLU A 168 0.32 22.29 1.84
CA GLU A 168 0.33 23.52 1.04
C GLU A 168 1.72 24.17 0.98
N ALA A 169 2.46 24.17 2.10
CA ALA A 169 3.83 24.65 2.13
C ALA A 169 4.77 23.84 1.24
N LEU A 170 4.65 22.51 1.22
CA LEU A 170 5.43 21.63 0.36
C LEU A 170 5.08 21.80 -1.12
N VAL A 171 3.80 21.95 -1.45
CA VAL A 171 3.37 22.27 -2.82
C VAL A 171 3.93 23.62 -3.26
N ALA A 172 3.87 24.65 -2.42
CA ALA A 172 4.45 25.96 -2.71
C ALA A 172 5.98 25.92 -2.88
N ALA A 173 6.66 24.99 -2.20
CA ALA A 173 8.10 24.74 -2.35
C ALA A 173 8.46 23.91 -3.60
N GLY A 174 7.48 23.46 -4.40
CA GLY A 174 7.69 22.74 -5.65
C GLY A 174 7.56 21.22 -5.56
N TYR A 175 7.10 20.65 -4.43
CA TYR A 175 6.93 19.21 -4.27
C TYR A 175 5.64 18.65 -4.90
N ASP A 176 5.41 18.90 -6.20
CA ASP A 176 4.10 18.72 -6.85
C ASP A 176 4.02 17.64 -7.96
N GLN A 177 5.12 16.96 -8.27
CA GLN A 177 5.23 16.00 -9.38
C GLN A 177 4.18 14.87 -9.39
N HIS A 178 3.67 14.46 -8.23
CA HIS A 178 2.67 13.39 -8.10
C HIS A 178 1.27 13.88 -7.72
N LEU A 179 0.98 15.18 -7.83
CA LEU A 179 -0.37 15.69 -7.68
C LEU A 179 -1.30 15.14 -8.78
N ILE A 180 -2.60 15.04 -8.46
CA ILE A 180 -3.67 14.79 -9.41
C ILE A 180 -3.69 15.99 -10.37
N LYS A 181 -3.46 15.74 -11.65
CA LYS A 181 -3.60 16.76 -12.70
C LYS A 181 -5.08 17.04 -12.93
N ALA A 182 -5.41 18.30 -13.14
CA ALA A 182 -6.75 18.75 -13.54
C ALA A 182 -7.12 18.24 -14.95
#